data_AF-A0A015JME3-F1
#
_entry.id   AF-A0A015JME3-F1
#
_cell.length_a   1.000
_cell.length_b   1.000
_cell.length_c   1.000
_cell.angle_alpha   90.00
_cell.angle_beta   90.00
_cell.angle_gamma   90.00
#
_symmetry.space_group_name_H-M   'P 1'
#
loop_
_entity.id
_entity.type
_entity.pdbx_description
1 polymer ?
#
loop_
_entity_poly.entity_id
_entity_poly.type
_entity_poly.pdbx_seq_one_letter_code
_entity_poly.pdbx_strand_id
1 'polypeptide(L)'
;MEGWSIQLSYEEKFRRMSGNSKVALKYLLNSSQNIIDEFLNEIRAYSLGYDENIIRIYGLSQNPDTKDYLIVLDHARGRSLYYHLNKNYNEFNWAYKLQSILSIIRGLLNIHQKQKVHRDFHVGNLLVEEATCNPL
;
A
#
# COMPACT_ATOMS: atom_id res chain seq x y z
N MET A 1 -8.36 -4.96 -22.49
CA MET A 1 -7.12 -4.47 -21.86
C MET A 1 -6.97 -5.28 -20.58
N GLU A 2 -6.17 -6.33 -20.65
CA GLU A 2 -6.02 -7.30 -19.56
C GLU A 2 -5.27 -6.61 -18.42
N GLY A 3 -5.98 -6.41 -17.31
CA GLY A 3 -5.39 -5.89 -16.08
C GLY A 3 -4.40 -6.92 -15.56
N TRP A 4 -3.13 -6.55 -15.51
CA TRP A 4 -2.06 -7.38 -14.97
C TRP A 4 -2.39 -7.70 -13.52
N SER A 5 -2.78 -8.96 -13.27
CA SER A 5 -2.91 -9.48 -11.93
C SER A 5 -1.49 -9.73 -11.41
N ILE A 6 -1.10 -9.01 -10.36
CA ILE A 6 0.07 -9.36 -9.55
C ILE A 6 -0.06 -10.85 -9.21
N GLN A 7 0.87 -11.66 -9.69
CA GLN A 7 0.90 -13.10 -9.44
C GLN A 7 1.17 -13.30 -7.94
N LEU A 8 0.10 -13.60 -7.20
CA LEU A 8 0.05 -13.95 -5.77
C LEU A 8 1.02 -13.15 -4.87
N SER A 9 0.65 -11.94 -4.50
CA SER A 9 1.31 -11.25 -3.38
C SER A 9 0.86 -11.87 -2.06
N TYR A 10 1.76 -12.56 -1.37
CA TYR A 10 1.58 -12.95 0.02
C TYR A 10 1.94 -11.76 0.92
N GLU A 11 1.10 -11.45 1.92
CA GLU A 11 1.36 -10.40 2.90
C GLU A 11 1.64 -11.00 4.28
N GLU A 12 2.86 -10.79 4.78
CA GLU A 12 3.24 -11.17 6.14
C GLU A 12 3.42 -9.95 7.05
N LYS A 13 3.18 -10.14 8.36
CA LYS A 13 3.28 -9.09 9.37
C LYS A 13 4.52 -9.31 10.22
N PHE A 14 5.49 -8.40 10.12
CA PHE A 14 6.71 -8.42 10.93
C PHE A 14 6.83 -7.19 11.82
N ARG A 15 7.74 -7.24 12.80
CA ARG A 15 8.10 -6.08 13.64
C ARG A 15 9.48 -5.58 13.26
N ARG A 16 9.64 -4.26 13.11
CA ARG A 16 10.97 -3.65 12.98
C ARG A 16 11.64 -3.57 14.35
N MET A 17 12.92 -3.94 14.40
CA MET A 17 13.75 -3.84 15.62
C MET A 17 13.89 -2.38 16.09
N SER A 18 14.01 -1.43 15.16
CA SER A 18 13.93 -0.01 15.49
C SER A 18 12.46 0.42 15.63
N GLY A 19 12.00 0.59 16.87
CA GLY A 19 10.74 1.27 17.17
C GLY A 19 9.48 0.40 17.30
N ASN A 20 9.57 -0.94 17.29
CA ASN A 20 8.43 -1.86 17.50
C ASN A 20 7.24 -1.69 16.51
N SER A 21 7.43 -1.00 15.39
CA SER A 21 6.37 -0.81 14.39
C SER A 21 6.15 -2.08 13.57
N LYS A 22 4.87 -2.41 13.33
CA LYS A 22 4.49 -3.49 12.41
C LYS A 22 4.71 -3.04 10.96
N VAL A 23 5.16 -3.95 10.12
CA VAL A 23 5.30 -3.75 8.67
C VAL A 23 4.54 -4.82 7.90
N ALA A 24 4.14 -4.48 6.69
CA ALA A 24 3.63 -5.44 5.71
C ALA A 24 4.75 -5.77 4.71
N LEU A 25 4.96 -7.06 4.43
CA LEU A 25 5.84 -7.49 3.35
C LEU A 25 5.01 -7.90 2.15
N LYS A 26 5.27 -7.31 0.97
CA LYS A 26 4.62 -7.70 -0.27
C LYS A 26 5.63 -8.38 -1.17
N TYR A 27 5.43 -9.67 -1.44
CA TYR A 27 6.31 -10.48 -2.29
C TYR A 27 5.92 -10.38 -3.76
N LEU A 28 6.93 -10.35 -4.63
CA LEU A 28 6.80 -10.49 -6.07
C LEU A 28 7.37 -11.88 -6.45
N LEU A 29 6.48 -12.86 -6.56
CA LEU A 29 6.84 -14.26 -6.78
C LEU A 29 6.94 -14.59 -8.27
N ASN A 30 7.92 -15.43 -8.66
CA ASN A 30 8.00 -16.07 -9.98
C ASN A 30 7.79 -15.12 -11.18
N SER A 31 8.24 -13.88 -11.06
CA SER A 31 7.93 -12.82 -12.03
C SER A 31 8.95 -12.75 -13.16
N SER A 32 8.48 -12.43 -14.37
CA SER A 32 9.37 -12.20 -15.52
C SER A 32 10.20 -10.93 -15.34
N GLN A 33 11.33 -10.82 -16.05
CA GLN A 33 12.23 -9.67 -15.95
C GLN A 33 11.51 -8.34 -16.21
N ASN A 34 10.58 -8.30 -17.18
CA ASN A 34 9.81 -7.09 -17.48
C ASN A 34 8.92 -6.65 -16.31
N ILE A 35 8.29 -7.61 -15.60
CA ILE A 35 7.46 -7.32 -14.42
C ILE A 35 8.34 -6.81 -13.28
N ILE A 36 9.51 -7.41 -13.08
CA ILE A 36 10.49 -6.96 -12.08
C ILE A 36 10.94 -5.52 -12.39
N ASP A 37 11.27 -5.22 -13.64
CA ASP A 37 11.74 -3.88 -14.04
C ASP A 37 10.65 -2.82 -13.85
N GLU A 38 9.39 -3.12 -14.21
CA GLU A 38 8.26 -2.22 -13.98
C GLU A 38 8.03 -1.97 -12.49
N PHE A 39 8.06 -3.04 -11.68
CA PHE A 39 7.93 -2.96 -10.22
C PHE A 39 9.04 -2.13 -9.57
N LEU A 40 10.30 -2.34 -9.97
CA LEU A 40 11.44 -1.59 -9.45
C LEU A 40 11.36 -0.11 -9.85
N ASN A 41 10.89 0.19 -11.06
CA ASN A 41 10.67 1.56 -11.51
C ASN A 41 9.56 2.24 -10.70
N GLU A 42 8.49 1.54 -10.38
CA GLU A 42 7.42 2.03 -9.53
C GLU A 42 7.92 2.34 -8.11
N ILE A 43 8.64 1.41 -7.48
CA ILE A 43 9.22 1.63 -6.15
C ILE A 43 10.14 2.85 -6.14
N ARG A 44 11.05 2.97 -7.12
CA ARG A 44 11.95 4.14 -7.23
C ARG A 44 11.16 5.43 -7.39
N ALA A 45 10.05 5.40 -8.12
CA ALA A 45 9.18 6.55 -8.26
C ALA A 45 8.51 6.94 -6.93
N TYR A 46 8.08 6.00 -6.09
CA TYR A 46 7.29 6.29 -4.88
C TYR A 46 8.07 6.24 -3.55
N SER A 47 9.33 5.81 -3.56
CA SER A 47 10.20 5.64 -2.37
C SER A 47 10.72 6.95 -1.76
N LEU A 48 10.73 8.06 -2.50
CA LEU A 48 11.52 9.25 -2.17
C LEU A 48 10.82 10.29 -1.26
N GLY A 49 9.73 9.95 -0.57
CA GLY A 49 9.07 10.92 0.31
C GLY A 49 8.09 10.31 1.28
N TYR A 50 7.85 11.04 2.37
CA TYR A 50 6.72 10.77 3.28
C TYR A 50 5.55 11.64 2.86
N ASP A 51 4.42 11.01 2.58
CA ASP A 51 3.13 11.65 2.33
C ASP A 51 2.10 10.95 3.23
N GLU A 52 1.37 11.73 4.03
CA GLU A 52 0.40 11.17 5.00
C GLU A 52 -0.71 10.30 4.34
N ASN A 53 -0.99 10.54 3.04
CA ASN A 53 -2.06 9.87 2.28
C ASN A 53 -1.54 8.82 1.28
N ILE A 54 -0.24 8.51 1.31
CA ILE A 54 0.38 7.47 0.47
C ILE A 54 1.11 6.50 1.39
N ILE A 55 0.88 5.19 1.20
CA ILE A 55 1.55 4.19 2.03
C ILE A 55 3.07 4.33 1.94
N ARG A 56 3.72 4.38 3.11
CA ARG A 56 5.16 4.53 3.17
C ARG A 56 5.85 3.23 2.75
N ILE A 57 6.77 3.36 1.79
CA ILE A 57 7.71 2.31 1.43
C ILE A 57 8.98 2.49 2.28
N TYR A 58 9.33 1.47 3.06
CA TYR A 58 10.56 1.47 3.86
C TYR A 58 11.77 0.99 3.07
N GLY A 59 11.57 0.10 2.10
CA GLY A 59 12.66 -0.39 1.27
C GLY A 59 12.30 -1.64 0.48
N LEU A 60 13.29 -2.11 -0.27
CA LEU A 60 13.26 -3.34 -1.05
C LEU A 60 14.22 -4.35 -0.41
N SER A 61 13.84 -5.62 -0.42
CA SER A 61 14.73 -6.73 -0.10
C SER A 61 14.57 -7.84 -1.14
N GLN A 62 15.45 -8.82 -1.10
CA GLN A 62 15.39 -10.00 -1.96
C GLN A 62 15.63 -11.25 -1.11
N ASN A 63 14.81 -12.28 -1.32
CA ASN A 63 15.03 -13.57 -0.68
C ASN A 63 16.33 -14.20 -1.23
N PRO A 64 17.30 -14.58 -0.39
CA PRO A 64 18.58 -15.11 -0.86
C PRO A 64 18.45 -16.47 -1.54
N ASP A 65 17.42 -17.26 -1.20
CA ASP A 65 17.20 -18.62 -1.70
C ASP A 65 16.37 -18.60 -2.98
N THR A 66 15.22 -17.93 -2.97
CA THR A 66 14.29 -17.91 -4.12
C THR A 66 14.60 -16.83 -5.14
N LYS A 67 15.40 -15.82 -4.75
CA LYS A 67 15.65 -14.60 -5.52
C LYS A 67 14.41 -13.73 -5.78
N ASP A 68 13.28 -14.05 -5.16
CA ASP A 68 12.08 -13.22 -5.23
C ASP A 68 12.32 -11.88 -4.52
N TYR A 69 11.79 -10.81 -5.13
CA TYR A 69 11.83 -9.48 -4.54
C TYR A 69 10.67 -9.30 -3.56
N LEU A 70 10.90 -8.51 -2.51
CA LEU A 70 9.85 -8.09 -1.59
C LEU A 70 9.98 -6.62 -1.24
N ILE A 71 8.84 -5.95 -1.07
CA ILE A 71 8.78 -4.58 -0.54
C ILE A 71 8.41 -4.63 0.93
N VAL A 72 9.10 -3.81 1.72
CA VAL A 72 8.73 -3.51 3.11
C VAL A 72 7.89 -2.24 3.12
N LEU A 73 6.63 -2.36 3.54
CA LEU A 73 5.64 -1.28 3.59
C LEU A 73 5.21 -1.00 5.02
N ASP A 74 4.66 0.19 5.25
CA ASP A 74 3.92 0.45 6.49
C ASP A 74 2.70 -0.46 6.62
N HIS A 75 2.40 -0.90 7.84
CA HIS A 75 1.27 -1.81 8.04
C HIS A 75 -0.03 -1.03 8.23
N ALA A 76 -0.82 -0.91 7.16
CA ALA A 76 -2.17 -0.37 7.20
C ALA A 76 -3.13 -1.31 7.95
N ARG A 77 -3.49 -0.95 9.19
CA ARG A 77 -4.28 -1.81 10.09
C ARG A 77 -5.70 -2.06 9.59
N GLY A 78 -6.31 -1.04 9.00
CA GLY A 78 -7.68 -1.09 8.49
C GLY A 78 -7.84 -1.78 7.14
N ARG A 79 -6.80 -2.41 6.57
CA ARG A 79 -6.90 -3.15 5.28
C ARG A 79 -7.34 -2.23 4.13
N SER A 80 -7.95 -2.78 3.09
CA SER A 80 -8.40 -2.00 1.92
C SER A 80 -9.79 -1.36 2.11
N LEU A 81 -10.03 -0.24 1.44
CA LEU A 81 -11.34 0.40 1.38
C LEU A 81 -12.42 -0.55 0.84
N TYR A 82 -12.05 -1.42 -0.11
CA TYR A 82 -12.90 -2.51 -0.58
C TYR A 82 -13.44 -3.39 0.57
N TYR A 83 -12.59 -3.72 1.57
CA TYR A 83 -13.01 -4.51 2.73
C TYR A 83 -14.09 -3.77 3.53
N HIS A 84 -13.88 -2.48 3.80
CA HIS A 84 -14.84 -1.65 4.55
C HIS A 84 -16.17 -1.49 3.82
N LEU A 85 -16.13 -1.24 2.51
CA LEU A 85 -17.33 -1.06 1.70
C LEU A 85 -18.20 -2.32 1.63
N ASN A 86 -17.59 -3.52 1.60
CA ASN A 86 -18.32 -4.76 1.38
C ASN A 86 -18.59 -5.59 2.65
N LYS A 87 -17.73 -5.50 3.67
CA LYS A 87 -17.86 -6.33 4.88
C LYS A 87 -18.31 -5.56 6.11
N ASN A 88 -17.96 -4.27 6.22
CA ASN A 88 -18.28 -3.43 7.40
C ASN A 88 -19.08 -2.17 7.02
N TYR A 89 -20.00 -2.29 6.05
CA TYR A 89 -20.75 -1.14 5.53
C TYR A 89 -21.46 -0.32 6.61
N ASN A 90 -22.03 -0.98 7.62
CA ASN A 90 -22.79 -0.33 8.70
C ASN A 90 -21.91 0.51 9.65
N GLU A 91 -20.62 0.17 9.77
CA GLU A 91 -19.64 0.93 10.57
C GLU A 91 -19.06 2.10 9.75
N PHE A 92 -19.18 2.04 8.42
CA PHE A 92 -18.72 3.06 7.49
C PHE A 92 -19.73 4.23 7.39
N ASN A 93 -19.83 4.99 8.48
CA ASN A 93 -20.71 6.15 8.57
C ASN A 93 -20.29 7.29 7.63
N TRP A 94 -21.17 8.30 7.46
CA TRP A 94 -20.94 9.42 6.53
C TRP A 94 -19.69 10.24 6.83
N ALA A 95 -19.33 10.42 8.10
CA ALA A 95 -18.12 11.16 8.46
C ALA A 95 -16.86 10.42 7.98
N TYR A 96 -16.77 9.10 8.24
CA TYR A 96 -15.67 8.27 7.73
C TYR A 96 -15.62 8.28 6.20
N LYS A 97 -16.77 8.18 5.51
CA LYS A 97 -16.85 8.27 4.04
C LYS A 97 -16.23 9.57 3.50
N LEU A 98 -16.62 10.70 4.07
CA LEU A 98 -16.09 12.02 3.67
C LEU A 98 -14.59 12.15 3.95
N GLN A 99 -14.14 11.66 5.12
CA GLN A 99 -12.71 11.66 5.47
C GLN A 99 -11.89 10.79 4.51
N SER A 100 -12.39 9.61 4.13
CA SER A 100 -11.74 8.74 3.15
C SER A 100 -11.64 9.43 1.78
N ILE A 101 -12.72 10.06 1.30
CA ILE A 101 -12.71 10.80 0.03
C ILE A 101 -11.68 11.94 0.06
N LEU A 102 -11.64 12.71 1.14
CA LEU A 102 -10.67 13.80 1.29
C LEU A 102 -9.22 13.29 1.28
N SER A 103 -8.95 12.19 1.97
CA SER A 103 -7.63 11.55 2.02
C SER A 103 -7.20 11.05 0.63
N ILE A 104 -8.14 10.43 -0.12
CA ILE A 104 -7.93 10.00 -1.51
C ILE A 104 -7.58 11.18 -2.41
N ILE A 105 -8.34 12.28 -2.34
CA ILE A 105 -8.09 13.49 -3.14
C ILE A 105 -6.70 14.06 -2.85
N ARG A 106 -6.31 14.13 -1.57
CA ARG A 106 -4.97 14.59 -1.16
C ARG A 106 -3.86 13.67 -1.67
N GLY A 107 -4.03 12.35 -1.56
CA GLY A 107 -3.07 11.37 -2.09
C GLY A 107 -2.88 11.52 -3.60
N LEU A 108 -3.99 11.64 -4.36
CA LEU A 108 -3.94 11.86 -5.80
C LEU A 108 -3.29 13.20 -6.17
N LEU A 109 -3.61 14.27 -5.44
CA LEU A 109 -2.97 15.57 -5.63
C LEU A 109 -1.45 15.48 -5.46
N ASN A 110 -0.97 14.79 -4.43
CA ASN A 110 0.47 14.62 -4.18
C ASN A 110 1.15 13.79 -5.28
N ILE A 111 0.49 12.73 -5.78
CA ILE A 111 0.99 11.95 -6.92
C ILE A 111 1.10 12.83 -8.17
N HIS A 112 0.06 13.62 -8.47
CA HIS A 112 0.02 14.48 -9.65
C HIS A 112 1.01 15.65 -9.58
N GLN A 113 1.24 16.24 -8.40
CA GLN A 113 2.28 17.27 -8.20
C GLN A 113 3.69 16.75 -8.54
N LYS A 114 3.93 15.45 -8.38
CA LYS A 114 5.17 14.77 -8.76
C LYS A 114 5.19 14.36 -10.25
N GLN A 115 4.24 14.85 -11.06
CA GLN A 115 4.05 14.51 -12.47
C GLN A 115 3.89 13.01 -12.71
N LYS A 116 3.26 12.30 -11.77
CA LYS A 116 3.02 10.86 -11.83
C LYS A 116 1.54 10.57 -11.97
N VAL A 117 1.24 9.34 -12.39
CA VAL A 117 -0.11 8.78 -12.42
C VAL A 117 -0.06 7.49 -11.62
N HIS A 118 -1.07 7.23 -10.78
CA HIS A 118 -1.10 6.04 -9.92
C HIS A 118 -1.13 4.71 -10.71
N ARG A 119 -1.64 4.71 -11.96
CA ARG A 119 -1.73 3.58 -12.91
C ARG A 119 -2.62 2.39 -12.51
N ASP A 120 -2.76 2.12 -11.22
CA ASP A 120 -3.61 1.03 -10.69
C ASP A 120 -4.54 1.53 -9.57
N PHE A 121 -5.22 2.65 -9.82
CA PHE A 121 -6.09 3.29 -8.84
C PHE A 121 -7.46 2.60 -8.77
N HIS A 122 -7.65 1.75 -7.75
CA HIS A 122 -8.93 1.11 -7.45
C HIS A 122 -9.11 0.90 -5.94
N VAL A 123 -10.35 0.63 -5.51
CA VAL A 123 -10.73 0.50 -4.08
C VAL A 123 -9.98 -0.60 -3.30
N GLY A 124 -9.31 -1.53 -3.99
CA GLY A 124 -8.48 -2.56 -3.38
C GLY A 124 -7.09 -2.06 -2.99
N ASN A 125 -6.55 -1.09 -3.72
CA ASN A 125 -5.26 -0.45 -3.46
C ASN A 125 -5.37 0.80 -2.56
N LEU A 126 -6.59 1.21 -2.22
CA LEU A 126 -6.84 2.23 -1.21
C LEU A 126 -6.81 1.59 0.17
N LEU A 127 -5.82 1.94 0.99
CA LEU A 127 -5.67 1.38 2.33
C LEU A 127 -6.24 2.33 3.39
N VAL A 128 -6.85 1.76 4.42
CA VAL A 128 -7.42 2.50 5.55
C VAL A 128 -6.52 2.29 6.77
N GLU A 129 -6.13 3.38 7.41
CA GLU A 129 -5.51 3.32 8.72
C GLU A 129 -6.61 3.33 9.79
N GLU A 130 -6.67 2.30 10.63
CA GLU A 130 -7.50 2.34 11.82
C GLU A 130 -6.86 3.29 12.82
N ALA A 131 -7.60 4.33 13.21
CA ALA A 131 -7.19 5.18 14.31
C ALA A 131 -7.03 4.31 15.57
N THR A 132 -5.84 4.32 16.16
CA THR A 132 -5.69 3.86 17.53
C THR A 132 -6.41 4.85 18.43
N CYS A 133 -7.64 4.55 18.81
CA CYS A 133 -8.16 5.06 20.06
C CYS A 133 -7.30 4.47 21.18
N ASN A 134 -6.22 5.15 21.54
CA ASN A 134 -5.79 5.11 22.93
C ASN A 134 -6.72 6.10 23.65
N PRO A 135 -7.69 5.63 24.45
CA PRO A 135 -8.35 6.54 25.38
C PRO A 135 -7.28 7.13 26.29
N LEU A 136 -7.32 8.46 26.46
CA LEU A 136 -6.58 9.16 27.51
C LEU A 136 -6.97 8.62 28.89
#